data_AF-A0A399XHB5-F1
#
_entry.id   AF-A0A399XHB5-F1
#
_cell.length_a   1.000
_cell.length_b   1.000
_cell.length_c   1.000
_cell.angle_alpha   90.00
_cell.angle_beta   90.00
_cell.angle_gamma   90.00
#
_symmetry.space_group_name_H-M   'P 1'
#
loop_
_entity.id
_entity.type
_entity.pdbx_description
1 polymer ?
#
loop_
_entity_poly.entity_id
_entity_poly.type
_entity_poly.pdbx_seq_one_letter_code
_entity_poly.pdbx_strand_id
1 'polypeptide(L)' 'MRVWTANSLYELDLDRGRIRRVLGQQPPTTRQGADGEWRPFEGISQVRVGDRMLIVWSRQGERARSTLTSAVVEISDG' A
#
# COMPACT_ATOMS: atom_id res chain seq x y z
N MET A 1 8.52 7.63 -1.07
CA MET A 1 8.99 6.42 -0.36
C MET A 1 8.60 5.17 -1.15
N ARG A 2 9.50 4.18 -1.24
CA ARG A 2 9.26 2.86 -1.84
C ARG A 2 9.22 1.80 -0.76
N VAL A 3 8.28 0.87 -0.88
CA VAL A 3 8.08 -0.21 0.09
C VAL A 3 8.01 -1.53 -0.68
N TRP A 4 9.01 -2.37 -0.46
CA TRP A 4 8.97 -3.75 -0.92
C TRP A 4 8.30 -4.61 0.14
N THR A 5 7.33 -5.39 -0.29
CA THR A 5 6.75 -6.50 0.47
C THR A 5 7.14 -7.80 -0.19
N ALA A 6 7.00 -8.93 0.51
CA ALA A 6 7.37 -10.24 -0.03
C ALA A 6 6.78 -10.53 -1.43
N ASN A 7 5.63 -9.94 -1.77
CA ASN A 7 4.91 -10.23 -3.01
C ASN A 7 4.71 -9.03 -3.93
N SER A 8 5.10 -7.81 -3.53
CA SER A 8 4.76 -6.60 -4.28
C SER A 8 5.65 -5.41 -3.90
N LEU A 9 5.91 -4.55 -4.88
CA LEU A 9 6.53 -3.24 -4.71
C LEU A 9 5.45 -2.15 -4.74
N TYR A 10 5.49 -1.27 -3.76
CA TYR A 10 4.64 -0.08 -3.69
C TYR A 10 5.47 1.19 -3.72
N GLU A 11 4.89 2.23 -4.33
CA GLU A 11 5.35 3.61 -4.21
C GLU A 11 4.31 4.42 -3.45
N LEU A 12 4.78 5.14 -2.43
CA LEU A 12 3.98 5.97 -1.55
C LEU A 12 4.40 7.43 -1.73
N ASP A 13 3.42 8.26 -2.08
CA ASP A 13 3.45 9.72 -2.08
C ASP A 13 2.65 10.17 -0.85
N LEU A 14 3.37 10.29 0.28
CA LEU A 14 2.78 10.59 1.59
C LEU A 14 2.26 12.03 1.66
N ASP A 15 2.92 12.95 0.97
CA ASP A 15 2.54 14.38 0.94
C ASP A 15 1.17 14.57 0.30
N ARG A 16 0.84 13.74 -0.70
CA ARG A 16 -0.43 13.83 -1.42
C ARG A 16 -1.41 12.71 -1.05
N GLY A 17 -1.08 11.86 -0.10
CA GLY A 17 -1.95 10.79 0.40
C GLY A 17 -2.31 9.75 -0.67
N ARG A 18 -1.34 9.36 -1.51
CA ARG A 18 -1.58 8.41 -2.61
C ARG A 18 -0.51 7.32 -2.69
N ILE A 19 -0.96 6.14 -3.11
CA ILE A 19 -0.17 4.92 -3.23
C ILE A 19 -0.41 4.31 -4.60
N ARG A 20 0.62 3.71 -5.18
CA ARG A 20 0.46 2.80 -6.32
C ARG A 20 1.23 1.52 -6.07
N ARG A 21 0.69 0.41 -6.57
CA ARG A 21 1.48 -0.81 -6.72
C ARG A 21 2.28 -0.69 -8.02
N VAL A 22 3.60 -0.80 -7.95
CA VAL A 22 4.45 -0.74 -9.15
C VAL A 22 4.50 -2.10 -9.84
N LEU A 23 4.58 -3.16 -9.05
CA LEU A 23 4.63 -4.56 -9.49
C LEU A 23 4.07 -5.45 -8.38
N GLY A 24 3.32 -6.49 -8.73
CA GLY A 24 2.92 -7.55 -7.81
C GLY A 24 2.94 -8.94 -8.45
N GLN A 25 3.24 -9.97 -7.65
CA GLN A 25 3.19 -11.37 -8.10
C GLN A 25 1.74 -11.88 -8.31
N GLN A 26 0.76 -11.22 -7.69
CA GLN A 26 -0.65 -11.55 -7.78
C GLN A 26 -1.40 -10.39 -8.44
N PRO A 27 -2.53 -10.64 -9.13
CA PRO A 27 -3.38 -9.57 -9.64
C PRO A 27 -3.75 -8.57 -8.54
N PRO A 28 -3.84 -7.27 -8.84
CA PRO A 28 -4.20 -6.30 -7.83
C PRO A 28 -5.66 -6.48 -7.46
N THR A 29 -5.98 -6.18 -6.20
CA THR A 29 -7.38 -6.05 -5.79
C THR A 29 -8.00 -4.83 -6.46
N THR A 30 -9.32 -4.81 -6.64
CA THR A 30 -10.05 -3.67 -7.23
C THR A 30 -9.71 -2.33 -6.56
N ARG A 31 -9.41 -2.33 -5.24
CA ARG A 31 -9.07 -1.11 -4.49
C ARG A 31 -7.67 -0.59 -4.78
N GLN A 32 -6.73 -1.49 -5.06
CA GLN A 32 -5.34 -1.14 -5.38
C GLN A 32 -5.21 -0.52 -6.77
N GLY A 33 -6.17 -0.75 -7.67
CA GLY A 33 -6.06 -0.34 -9.07
C GLY A 33 -5.09 -1.21 -9.85
N ALA A 34 -4.90 -0.90 -11.13
CA ALA A 34 -3.89 -1.57 -11.94
C ALA A 34 -2.48 -1.23 -11.45
N ASP A 35 -1.50 -2.05 -11.81
CA ASP A 35 -0.09 -1.71 -11.55
C ASP A 35 0.29 -0.40 -12.26
N GLY A 36 0.98 0.48 -11.56
CA GLY A 36 1.31 1.83 -11.99
C GLY A 36 0.23 2.89 -11.68
N GLU A 37 -0.99 2.50 -11.34
CA GLU A 37 -2.10 3.41 -11.09
C GLU A 37 -2.05 4.00 -9.67
N TRP A 38 -2.08 5.33 -9.58
CA TRP A 38 -2.18 6.03 -8.29
C TRP A 38 -3.59 5.98 -7.72
N ARG A 39 -3.69 5.51 -6.48
CA ARG A 39 -4.93 5.47 -5.70
C ARG A 39 -4.79 6.28 -4.41
N PRO A 40 -5.82 7.05 -4.01
CA PRO A 40 -5.80 7.73 -2.74
C PRO A 40 -5.93 6.71 -1.59
N PHE A 41 -5.31 7.00 -0.46
CA PHE A 41 -5.51 6.27 0.78
C PHE A 41 -5.82 7.26 1.92
N GLU A 42 -6.52 6.80 2.95
CA GLU A 42 -6.81 7.60 4.15
C GLU A 42 -5.74 7.45 5.24
N GLY A 43 -5.13 6.27 5.34
CA GLY A 43 -4.01 6.07 6.26
C GLY A 43 -3.20 4.82 5.94
N ILE A 44 -1.95 4.82 6.39
CA ILE A 44 -1.06 3.66 6.34
C ILE A 44 -0.47 3.47 7.74
N SER A 45 -0.53 2.25 8.28
CA SER A 45 0.08 1.94 9.58
C SER A 45 1.60 1.77 9.43
N GLN A 46 2.35 1.99 10.53
CA GLN A 46 3.81 1.89 10.66
C GLN A 46 4.45 0.93 9.65
N VAL A 47 5.05 1.48 8.59
CA VAL A 47 5.77 0.71 7.59
C VAL A 47 7.13 0.37 8.18
N ARG A 48 7.33 -0.90 8.57
CA ARG A 48 8.56 -1.40 9.16
C ARG A 48 8.92 -2.74 8.54
N VAL A 49 10.22 -2.95 8.27
CA VAL A 49 10.72 -4.24 7.79
C VAL A 49 10.37 -5.34 8.80
N GLY A 50 9.85 -6.46 8.31
CA GLY A 50 9.35 -7.58 9.11
C GLY A 50 7.83 -7.53 9.37
N ASP A 51 7.23 -6.34 9.41
CA ASP A 51 5.80 -6.16 9.69
C ASP A 51 4.95 -6.15 8.42
N ARG A 52 3.64 -6.37 8.56
CA ARG A 52 2.67 -6.19 7.47
C ARG A 52 2.16 -4.75 7.45
N MET A 53 2.13 -4.13 6.28
CA MET A 53 1.58 -2.79 6.10
C MET A 53 0.05 -2.86 5.98
N LEU A 54 -0.67 -2.09 6.81
CA LEU A 54 -2.11 -1.89 6.67
C LEU A 54 -2.38 -0.61 5.90
N ILE A 55 -3.02 -0.73 4.75
CA ILE A 55 -3.50 0.39 3.94
C ILE A 55 -5.00 0.57 4.22
N VAL A 56 -5.41 1.76 4.63
CA VAL A 56 -6.81 2.16 4.81
C VAL A 56 -7.22 2.98 3.60
N TRP A 57 -8.15 2.46 2.80
CA TRP A 57 -8.62 3.09 1.56
C TRP A 57 -9.77 4.05 1.79
N SER A 58 -10.71 3.68 2.67
CA SER A 58 -11.80 4.55 3.07
C SER A 58 -12.38 4.16 4.44
N ARG A 59 -12.90 5.16 5.16
CA ARG A 59 -13.74 4.99 6.35
C ARG A 59 -15.12 5.56 6.03
N GLN A 60 -16.01 4.73 5.50
CA GLN A 60 -17.43 5.08 5.41
C GLN A 60 -18.19 4.46 6.59
N GLY A 61 -18.60 5.30 7.54
CA GLY A 61 -19.32 4.86 8.74
C GLY A 61 -18.52 3.83 9.55
N GLU A 62 -19.16 2.76 10.00
CA GLU A 62 -18.54 1.71 10.83
C GLU A 62 -17.66 0.70 10.07
N ARG A 63 -17.56 0.77 8.73
CA ARG A 63 -16.80 -0.22 7.94
C ARG A 63 -15.61 0.42 7.25
N ALA A 64 -14.42 0.23 7.83
CA ALA A 64 -13.17 0.56 7.17
C ALA A 64 -12.90 -0.42 6.01
N ARG A 65 -12.55 0.11 4.83
CA ARG A 65 -12.03 -0.68 3.72
C ARG A 65 -10.51 -0.65 3.80
N SER A 66 -9.91 -1.77 4.16
CA SER A 66 -8.46 -1.87 4.30
C SER A 66 -7.87 -3.05 3.52
N THR A 67 -6.57 -2.95 3.24
CA THR A 67 -5.76 -4.05 2.72
C THR A 67 -4.59 -4.26 3.67
N LEU A 68 -4.39 -5.49 4.13
CA LEU A 68 -3.18 -5.90 4.81
C LEU A 68 -2.24 -6.55 3.80
N THR A 69 -1.04 -6.01 3.64
CA THR A 69 -0.05 -6.56 2.70
C THR A 69 0.66 -7.79 3.28
N SER A 70 1.47 -8.44 2.45
CA SER A 70 2.55 -9.31 2.95
C SER A 70 3.56 -8.49 3.76
N ALA A 71 4.45 -9.19 4.48
CA ALA A 71 5.50 -8.56 5.26
C ALA A 71 6.37 -7.65 4.39
N VAL A 72 6.70 -6.47 4.91
CA VAL A 72 7.66 -5.54 4.33
C VAL A 72 9.05 -6.15 4.45
N VAL A 73 9.78 -6.16 3.35
CA VAL A 73 11.14 -6.70 3.26
C VAL A 73 12.18 -5.60 3.12
N GLU A 74 11.81 -4.46 2.54
CA GLU A 74 12.71 -3.32 2.35
C GLU A 74 11.91 -2.03 2.27
N ILE A 75 12.48 -0.95 2.79
CA ILE A 75 11.96 0.41 2.66
C ILE A 75 13.10 1.26 2.09
N SER A 76 12.80 2.01 1.04
CA SER A 76 13.75 2.93 0.42
C SER A 76 13.12 4.32 0.36
N ASP A 77 13.79 5.27 0.99
CA ASP A 77 13.55 6.68 0.79
C ASP A 77 14.29 7.06 -0.49
N GLY A 78 13.52 7.09 -1.59
CA GLY A 78 14.03 7.51 -2.89
C GLY A 78 14.44 8.98 -2.91
#